data_AF-F7V8N0-F1
#
_entry.id   AF-F7V8N0-F1
#
_cell.length_a   1.000
_cell.length_b   1.000
_cell.length_c   1.000
_cell.angle_alpha   90.00
_cell.angle_beta   90.00
_cell.angle_gamma   90.00
#
_symmetry.space_group_name_H-M   'P 1'
#
loop_
_entity.id
_entity.type
_entity.pdbx_description
1 polymer ?
#
loop_
_entity_poly.entity_id
_entity_poly.type
_entity_poly.pdbx_seq_one_letter_code
_entity_poly.pdbx_strand_id
1 'polypeptide(L)'
;MKKYRMTALLTAGALLIAGTAGGCSFGTSSEMKEYRSRGIEQMQEGSYDSAAKTLQKALDAADGKTSDMSEDISYYLALAYYKSGNSDKAIAVYTDLMKNDKEDSYKPYYLRGCVYARENELTKAAEDFDRAVKRNPKDYELCISCYEAMRDAGETGRGETYLRKGLNIAGNSADDLCEKGYISYLLGDKKTARKQLAEAVEGDSVQAMLYQGVVYAADGDRTKAKDSFDEYASRNRKNGDNLQKLGAAALNSGLTEAAISYYQQAVDVLGDSSDSSKEARKDLIAAYEQKGDFEKAYKLMSKYASDYPEDKDAQNELTFLKTRISD
;
A
#
# COMPACT_ATOMS: atom_id res chain seq x y z
N MET A 1 -10.47 7.15 17.40
CA MET A 1 -9.38 7.87 16.70
C MET A 1 -9.72 7.90 15.22
N LYS A 2 -9.83 9.10 14.63
CA LYS A 2 -10.45 9.33 13.32
C LYS A 2 -9.61 8.71 12.20
N LYS A 3 -10.20 7.74 11.48
CA LYS A 3 -9.67 7.19 10.22
C LYS A 3 -9.82 8.26 9.14
N TYR A 4 -8.72 8.85 8.67
CA TYR A 4 -8.75 9.67 7.47
C TYR A 4 -8.83 8.74 6.25
N ARG A 5 -10.05 8.60 5.70
CA ARG A 5 -10.29 8.07 4.36
C ARG A 5 -10.06 9.23 3.38
N MET A 6 -8.97 9.18 2.61
CA MET A 6 -8.79 10.05 1.44
C MET A 6 -9.68 9.54 0.31
N THR A 7 -10.91 10.04 0.23
CA THR A 7 -11.74 9.98 -0.98
C THR A 7 -11.60 11.32 -1.69
N ALA A 8 -10.85 11.36 -2.79
CA ALA A 8 -10.80 12.52 -3.69
C ALA A 8 -12.05 12.48 -4.59
N LEU A 9 -12.97 13.41 -4.34
CA LEU A 9 -14.06 13.75 -5.25
C LEU A 9 -13.52 14.78 -6.25
N LEU A 10 -13.36 14.37 -7.51
CA LEU A 10 -13.21 15.27 -8.64
C LEU A 10 -14.59 15.85 -9.00
N THR A 11 -14.79 17.14 -8.79
CA THR A 11 -15.83 17.89 -9.49
C THR A 11 -15.22 19.14 -10.09
N ALA A 12 -15.10 19.14 -11.42
CA ALA A 12 -14.80 20.30 -12.23
C ALA A 12 -15.92 21.33 -12.11
N GLY A 13 -15.56 22.59 -11.85
CA GLY A 13 -16.47 23.72 -11.84
C GLY A 13 -15.71 25.00 -12.16
N ALA A 14 -15.68 25.36 -13.44
CA ALA A 14 -15.17 26.64 -13.91
C ALA A 14 -16.11 27.77 -13.47
N LEU A 15 -15.57 28.83 -12.87
CA LEU A 15 -16.26 30.12 -12.76
C LEU A 15 -15.23 31.26 -12.74
N LEU A 16 -15.17 31.98 -13.87
CA LEU A 16 -14.53 33.28 -14.04
C LEU A 16 -15.38 34.35 -13.33
N ILE A 17 -14.78 35.09 -12.39
CA ILE A 17 -15.16 36.49 -12.13
C ILE A 17 -13.88 37.29 -11.81
N ALA A 18 -13.69 38.37 -12.56
CA ALA A 18 -12.63 39.36 -12.40
C ALA A 18 -12.92 40.30 -11.21
N GLY A 19 -11.88 40.67 -10.45
CA GLY A 19 -11.94 41.70 -9.42
C GLY A 19 -10.56 42.00 -8.84
N THR A 20 -10.11 43.25 -9.01
CA THR A 20 -8.75 43.73 -8.73
C THR A 20 -8.45 43.99 -7.25
N ALA A 21 -7.17 43.77 -6.90
CA ALA A 21 -6.37 44.43 -5.86
C ALA A 21 -6.83 44.27 -4.38
N GLY A 22 -6.21 43.31 -3.69
CA GLY A 22 -6.20 43.21 -2.24
C GLY A 22 -5.33 42.05 -1.72
N GLY A 23 -4.07 42.33 -1.41
CA GLY A 23 -3.26 41.64 -0.39
C GLY A 23 -2.91 40.15 -0.60
N CYS A 24 -1.62 39.89 -0.88
CA CYS A 24 -0.91 38.60 -0.97
C CYS A 24 -1.10 37.63 0.22
N SER A 25 -2.31 37.10 0.44
CA SER A 25 -2.57 36.03 1.42
C SER A 25 -3.45 34.90 0.87
N PHE A 26 -4.09 35.09 -0.29
CA PHE A 26 -4.89 34.05 -0.95
C PHE A 26 -4.10 33.19 -1.95
N GLY A 27 -2.96 33.68 -2.46
CA GLY A 27 -2.15 32.97 -3.47
C GLY A 27 -1.38 31.76 -2.91
N THR A 28 -0.72 31.91 -1.76
CA THR A 28 0.31 30.96 -1.30
C THR A 28 -0.26 29.61 -0.83
N SER A 29 -1.42 29.61 -0.15
CA SER A 29 -2.10 28.36 0.23
C SER A 29 -2.75 27.65 -0.98
N SER A 30 -3.18 28.41 -1.99
CA SER A 30 -3.78 27.84 -3.21
C SER A 30 -2.70 27.18 -4.07
N GLU A 31 -1.59 27.87 -4.31
CA GLU A 31 -0.45 27.37 -5.08
C GLU A 31 0.17 26.13 -4.41
N MET A 32 0.32 26.13 -3.07
CA MET A 32 0.78 24.95 -2.33
C MET A 32 -0.08 23.72 -2.61
N LYS A 33 -1.41 23.87 -2.53
CA LYS A 33 -2.35 22.75 -2.76
C LYS A 33 -2.29 22.25 -4.20
N GLU A 34 -2.18 23.16 -5.16
CA GLU A 34 -2.06 22.83 -6.58
C GLU A 34 -0.77 22.03 -6.85
N TYR A 35 0.38 22.56 -6.43
CA TYR A 35 1.66 21.87 -6.59
C TYR A 35 1.69 20.53 -5.87
N ARG A 36 1.11 20.45 -4.67
CA ARG A 36 0.96 19.18 -3.95
C ARG A 36 0.16 18.15 -4.78
N SER A 37 -1.01 18.54 -5.28
CA SER A 37 -1.88 17.64 -6.05
C SER A 37 -1.16 17.11 -7.29
N ARG A 38 -0.55 18.02 -8.07
CA ARG A 38 0.20 17.67 -9.27
C ARG A 38 1.43 16.81 -8.96
N GLY A 39 2.13 17.09 -7.86
CA GLY A 39 3.25 16.27 -7.41
C GLY A 39 2.84 14.83 -7.10
N ILE A 40 1.67 14.63 -6.48
CA ILE A 40 1.13 13.30 -6.18
C ILE A 40 0.69 12.57 -7.46
N GLU A 41 0.08 13.26 -8.40
CA GLU A 41 -0.27 12.70 -9.73
C GLU A 41 0.99 12.21 -10.45
N GLN A 42 2.05 13.02 -10.47
CA GLN A 42 3.34 12.62 -11.03
C GLN A 42 3.96 11.41 -10.31
N MET A 43 3.73 11.23 -9.01
CA MET A 43 4.14 10.02 -8.29
C MET A 43 3.40 8.78 -8.78
N GLN A 44 2.09 8.91 -9.06
CA GLN A 44 1.26 7.82 -9.58
C GLN A 44 1.67 7.41 -11.00
N GLU A 45 2.09 8.38 -11.81
CA GLU A 45 2.65 8.16 -13.14
C GLU A 45 4.08 7.59 -13.12
N GLY A 46 4.71 7.41 -11.95
CA GLY A 46 6.10 6.98 -11.82
C GLY A 46 7.14 8.06 -12.17
N SER A 47 6.70 9.30 -12.42
CA SER A 47 7.56 10.45 -12.77
C SER A 47 8.21 11.08 -11.53
N TYR A 48 8.98 10.29 -10.79
CA TYR A 48 9.46 10.62 -9.44
C TYR A 48 10.37 11.87 -9.36
N ASP A 49 11.27 12.09 -10.33
CA ASP A 49 12.11 13.30 -10.34
C ASP A 49 11.30 14.58 -10.59
N SER A 50 10.28 14.50 -11.46
CA SER A 50 9.35 15.60 -11.71
C SER A 50 8.49 15.86 -10.48
N ALA A 51 7.96 14.80 -9.85
CA ALA A 51 7.21 14.89 -8.61
C ALA A 51 8.01 15.59 -7.51
N ALA A 52 9.27 15.21 -7.29
CA ALA A 52 10.13 15.83 -6.28
C ALA A 52 10.30 17.34 -6.52
N LYS A 53 10.54 17.76 -7.77
CA LYS A 53 10.64 19.19 -8.12
C LYS A 53 9.33 19.94 -7.86
N THR A 54 8.19 19.35 -8.21
CA THR A 54 6.87 19.96 -8.01
C THR A 54 6.52 20.06 -6.52
N LEU A 55 6.80 19.02 -5.73
CA LEU A 55 6.56 19.00 -4.29
C LEU A 55 7.48 19.99 -3.54
N GLN A 56 8.72 20.19 -4.00
CA GLN A 56 9.59 21.23 -3.46
C GLN A 56 8.97 22.63 -3.68
N LYS A 57 8.43 22.92 -4.86
CA LYS A 57 7.70 24.18 -5.11
C LYS A 57 6.50 24.37 -4.18
N ALA A 58 5.81 23.27 -3.84
CA ALA A 58 4.71 23.33 -2.87
C ALA A 58 5.19 23.75 -1.47
N LEU A 59 6.37 23.27 -1.04
CA LEU A 59 6.99 23.70 0.22
C LEU A 59 7.52 25.13 0.17
N ASP A 60 8.09 25.55 -0.96
CA ASP A 60 8.60 26.92 -1.14
C ASP A 60 7.45 27.95 -1.07
N ALA A 61 6.26 27.58 -1.53
CA ALA A 61 5.03 28.37 -1.41
C ALA A 61 4.44 28.41 0.02
N ALA A 62 5.03 27.71 1.00
CA ALA A 62 4.52 27.65 2.37
C ALA A 62 4.84 28.87 3.24
N ASP A 63 5.57 29.86 2.71
CA ASP A 63 6.07 31.03 3.45
C ASP A 63 6.73 30.66 4.80
N GLY A 64 7.34 29.47 4.88
CA GLY A 64 8.01 28.97 6.09
C GLY A 64 7.09 28.56 7.26
N LYS A 65 5.75 28.56 7.09
CA LYS A 65 4.84 28.08 8.14
C LYS A 65 4.82 26.55 8.15
N THR A 66 5.31 25.96 9.23
CA THR A 66 5.13 24.53 9.47
C THR A 66 3.65 24.26 9.74
N SER A 67 3.01 23.51 8.83
CA SER A 67 1.62 23.06 8.94
C SER A 67 1.54 21.55 8.72
N ASP A 68 0.42 20.93 9.09
CA ASP A 68 0.15 19.52 8.78
C ASP A 68 0.27 19.22 7.28
N MET A 69 -0.06 20.21 6.42
CA MET A 69 0.10 20.08 4.97
C MET A 69 1.57 20.09 4.54
N SER A 70 2.41 20.92 5.16
CA SER A 70 3.85 20.95 4.89
C SER A 70 4.53 19.64 5.31
N GLU A 71 4.10 19.06 6.44
CA GLU A 71 4.55 17.74 6.88
C GLU A 71 4.13 16.65 5.87
N ASP A 72 2.88 16.64 5.45
CA ASP A 72 2.38 15.72 4.42
C ASP A 72 3.12 15.85 3.07
N ILE A 73 3.33 17.08 2.58
CA ILE A 73 4.13 17.32 1.36
C ILE A 73 5.56 16.80 1.53
N SER A 74 6.17 16.98 2.70
CA SER A 74 7.52 16.49 2.99
C SER A 74 7.61 14.96 2.95
N TYR A 75 6.58 14.24 3.41
CA TYR A 75 6.52 12.78 3.24
C TYR A 75 6.49 12.38 1.76
N TYR A 76 5.65 13.03 0.94
CA TYR A 76 5.62 12.76 -0.50
C TYR A 76 6.94 13.12 -1.17
N LEU A 77 7.57 14.23 -0.79
CA LEU A 77 8.84 14.68 -1.34
C LEU A 77 9.97 13.68 -1.03
N ALA A 78 10.07 13.23 0.22
CA ALA A 78 11.04 12.22 0.62
C ALA A 78 10.82 10.90 -0.13
N LEU A 79 9.56 10.48 -0.28
CA LEU A 79 9.20 9.30 -1.06
C LEU A 79 9.57 9.47 -2.55
N ALA A 80 9.34 10.64 -3.14
CA ALA A 80 9.72 10.96 -4.51
C ALA A 80 11.23 10.86 -4.71
N TYR A 81 12.02 11.46 -3.81
CA TYR A 81 13.47 11.35 -3.84
C TYR A 81 13.95 9.91 -3.71
N TYR A 82 13.39 9.15 -2.78
CA TYR A 82 13.74 7.74 -2.61
C TYR A 82 13.44 6.92 -3.86
N LYS A 83 12.24 7.08 -4.44
CA LYS A 83 11.81 6.36 -5.64
C LYS A 83 12.60 6.76 -6.89
N SER A 84 13.16 7.97 -6.94
CA SER A 84 14.10 8.39 -8.00
C SER A 84 15.57 8.08 -7.70
N GLY A 85 15.88 7.32 -6.65
CA GLY A 85 17.24 6.92 -6.30
C GLY A 85 18.08 8.01 -5.61
N ASN A 86 17.46 9.12 -5.22
CA ASN A 86 18.10 10.21 -4.46
C ASN A 86 18.00 9.96 -2.94
N SER A 87 18.56 8.84 -2.46
CA SER A 87 18.43 8.38 -1.08
C SER A 87 18.94 9.41 -0.05
N ASP A 88 20.03 10.12 -0.33
CA ASP A 88 20.55 11.18 0.55
C ASP A 88 19.55 12.32 0.78
N LYS A 89 18.82 12.73 -0.28
CA LYS A 89 17.80 13.77 -0.17
C LYS A 89 16.58 13.27 0.59
N ALA A 90 16.17 12.02 0.38
CA ALA A 90 15.10 11.41 1.16
C ALA A 90 15.44 11.37 2.65
N ILE A 91 16.67 10.93 2.99
CA ILE A 91 17.20 10.92 4.36
C ILE A 91 17.20 12.32 4.97
N ALA A 92 17.63 13.34 4.23
CA ALA A 92 17.64 14.72 4.71
C ALA A 92 16.22 15.21 5.04
N VAL A 93 15.24 15.00 4.14
CA VAL A 93 13.85 15.41 4.35
C VAL A 93 13.22 14.67 5.54
N TYR A 94 13.43 13.36 5.68
CA TYR A 94 12.95 12.61 6.86
C TYR A 94 13.61 13.08 8.15
N THR A 95 14.88 13.47 8.11
CA THR A 95 15.59 14.02 9.27
C THR A 95 15.01 15.38 9.66
N ASP A 96 14.65 16.22 8.70
CA ASP A 96 13.99 17.50 8.96
C ASP A 96 12.61 17.32 9.59
N LEU A 97 11.84 16.32 9.15
CA LEU A 97 10.56 15.94 9.75
C LEU A 97 10.67 15.55 11.23
N MET A 98 11.85 15.09 11.68
CA MET A 98 12.10 14.73 13.08
C MET A 98 12.42 15.93 13.98
N LYS A 99 12.77 17.10 13.44
CA LYS A 99 13.21 18.26 14.24
C LYS A 99 12.14 18.77 15.21
N ASN A 100 10.87 18.57 14.86
CA ASN A 100 9.74 18.95 15.71
C ASN A 100 9.43 17.92 16.83
N ASP A 101 10.19 16.81 16.89
CA ASP A 101 10.13 15.68 17.84
C ASP A 101 8.78 15.47 18.54
N LYS A 102 7.69 15.40 17.75
CA LYS A 102 6.36 15.08 18.26
C LYS A 102 6.42 13.68 18.88
N GLU A 103 5.98 13.55 20.13
CA GLU A 103 6.23 12.35 20.96
C GLU A 103 5.71 11.04 20.32
N ASP A 104 4.64 11.12 19.53
CA ASP A 104 4.02 9.97 18.84
C ASP A 104 4.43 9.84 17.35
N SER A 105 5.33 10.70 16.86
CA SER A 105 5.75 10.69 15.45
C SER A 105 6.78 9.59 15.19
N TYR A 106 6.29 8.38 14.94
CA TYR A 106 7.12 7.23 14.55
C TYR A 106 7.45 7.20 13.05
N LYS A 107 6.59 7.79 12.20
CA LYS A 107 6.62 7.62 10.74
C LYS A 107 7.93 8.06 10.09
N PRO A 108 8.53 9.23 10.43
CA PRO A 108 9.81 9.62 9.83
C PRO A 108 10.94 8.64 10.17
N TYR A 109 10.93 8.08 11.38
CA TYR A 109 11.92 7.07 11.80
C TYR A 109 11.75 5.80 10.98
N TYR A 110 10.53 5.26 10.92
CA TYR A 110 10.26 4.08 10.10
C TYR A 110 10.65 4.28 8.63
N LEU A 111 10.22 5.38 8.01
CA LEU A 111 10.48 5.62 6.59
C LEU A 111 11.97 5.85 6.28
N ARG A 112 12.70 6.59 7.13
CA ARG A 112 14.15 6.74 6.99
C ARG A 112 14.87 5.40 7.22
N GLY A 113 14.40 4.60 8.16
CA GLY A 113 14.87 3.23 8.38
C GLY A 113 14.71 2.35 7.13
N CYS A 114 13.59 2.45 6.41
CA CYS A 114 13.40 1.75 5.15
C CYS A 114 14.38 2.20 4.07
N VAL A 115 14.67 3.50 3.98
CA VAL A 115 15.70 4.02 3.06
C VAL A 115 17.07 3.43 3.41
N TYR A 116 17.47 3.49 4.69
CA TYR A 116 18.73 2.90 5.13
C TYR A 116 18.82 1.39 4.88
N ALA A 117 17.73 0.64 5.11
CA ALA A 117 17.70 -0.80 4.86
C ALA A 117 17.96 -1.11 3.38
N ARG A 118 17.35 -0.35 2.45
CA ARG A 118 17.56 -0.53 1.01
C ARG A 118 18.97 -0.12 0.56
N GLU A 119 19.57 0.87 1.19
CA GLU A 119 20.97 1.26 0.98
C GLU A 119 21.97 0.33 1.69
N ASN A 120 21.50 -0.77 2.29
CA ASN A 120 22.31 -1.72 3.07
C ASN A 120 23.03 -1.09 4.28
N GLU A 121 22.52 0.05 4.77
CA GLU A 121 22.95 0.76 5.98
C GLU A 121 22.22 0.19 7.21
N LEU A 122 22.35 -1.13 7.39
CA LEU A 122 21.48 -1.94 8.24
C LEU A 122 21.52 -1.53 9.72
N THR A 123 22.66 -1.05 10.22
CA THR A 123 22.77 -0.55 11.61
C THR A 123 21.88 0.68 11.81
N LYS A 124 21.97 1.67 10.92
CA LYS A 124 21.14 2.88 10.98
C LYS A 124 19.67 2.55 10.81
N ALA A 125 19.35 1.60 9.93
CA ALA A 125 17.98 1.12 9.74
C ALA A 125 17.37 0.59 11.04
N ALA A 126 18.08 -0.27 11.78
CA ALA A 126 17.56 -0.81 13.03
C ALA A 126 17.46 0.24 14.14
N GLU A 127 18.40 1.18 14.23
CA GLU A 127 18.31 2.29 15.18
C GLU A 127 17.03 3.11 14.96
N ASP A 128 16.69 3.36 13.70
CA ASP A 128 15.48 4.07 13.32
C ASP A 128 14.21 3.25 13.55
N PHE A 129 14.20 1.96 13.19
CA PHE A 129 13.09 1.06 13.50
C PHE A 129 12.86 0.89 15.01
N ASP A 130 13.92 0.83 15.81
CA ASP A 130 13.82 0.77 17.27
C ASP A 130 13.19 2.04 17.84
N ARG A 131 13.56 3.21 17.31
CA ARG A 131 12.91 4.48 17.67
C ARG A 131 11.44 4.48 17.25
N ALA A 132 11.12 4.03 16.04
CA ALA A 132 9.75 3.96 15.55
C ALA A 132 8.87 3.09 16.45
N VAL A 133 9.31 1.86 16.75
CA VAL A 133 8.57 0.92 17.61
C VAL A 133 8.48 1.44 19.05
N LYS A 134 9.50 2.12 19.56
CA LYS A 134 9.44 2.75 20.90
C LYS A 134 8.40 3.87 20.96
N ARG A 135 8.24 4.64 19.87
CA ARG A 135 7.28 5.75 19.76
C ARG A 135 5.85 5.25 19.56
N ASN A 136 5.66 4.06 19.01
CA ASN A 136 4.34 3.43 18.84
C ASN A 136 4.35 1.95 19.26
N PRO A 137 4.44 1.66 20.57
CA PRO A 137 4.73 0.32 21.08
C PRO A 137 3.57 -0.67 21.02
N LYS A 138 2.38 -0.25 20.56
CA LYS A 138 1.18 -1.09 20.48
C LYS A 138 0.76 -1.38 19.03
N ASP A 139 1.62 -1.06 18.07
CA ASP A 139 1.34 -1.19 16.65
C ASP A 139 1.98 -2.46 16.08
N TYR A 140 1.16 -3.50 15.93
CA TYR A 140 1.57 -4.78 15.34
C TYR A 140 2.04 -4.59 13.90
N GLU A 141 1.33 -3.77 13.12
CA GLU A 141 1.64 -3.48 11.72
C GLU A 141 3.01 -2.83 11.58
N LEU A 142 3.35 -1.88 12.47
CA LEU A 142 4.69 -1.29 12.49
C LEU A 142 5.78 -2.34 12.75
N CYS A 143 5.53 -3.29 13.66
CA CYS A 143 6.48 -4.37 13.95
C CYS A 143 6.66 -5.31 12.74
N ILE A 144 5.56 -5.67 12.07
CA ILE A 144 5.56 -6.48 10.85
C ILE A 144 6.29 -5.76 9.72
N SER A 145 5.96 -4.48 9.51
CA SER A 145 6.60 -3.62 8.52
C SER A 145 8.12 -3.50 8.71
N CYS A 146 8.60 -3.33 9.95
CA CYS A 146 10.05 -3.32 10.24
C CYS A 146 10.70 -4.68 9.96
N TYR A 147 10.01 -5.78 10.25
CA TYR A 147 10.46 -7.13 9.90
C TYR A 147 10.58 -7.31 8.37
N GLU A 148 9.56 -6.92 7.62
CA GLU A 148 9.54 -7.04 6.16
C GLU A 148 10.67 -6.22 5.53
N ALA A 149 10.86 -4.97 5.96
CA ALA A 149 11.95 -4.13 5.47
C ALA A 149 13.33 -4.75 5.73
N MET A 150 13.56 -5.34 6.91
CA MET A 150 14.81 -6.02 7.24
C MET A 150 14.98 -7.33 6.46
N ARG A 151 13.92 -8.12 6.31
CA ARG A 151 13.92 -9.36 5.52
C ARG A 151 14.26 -9.08 4.07
N ASP A 152 13.67 -8.05 3.48
CA ASP A 152 13.89 -7.67 2.09
C ASP A 152 15.31 -7.14 1.86
N ALA A 153 15.95 -6.60 2.91
CA ALA A 153 17.38 -6.24 2.92
C ALA A 153 18.32 -7.42 3.24
N GLY A 154 17.79 -8.65 3.38
CA GLY A 154 18.58 -9.86 3.67
C GLY A 154 18.86 -10.12 5.15
N GLU A 155 18.33 -9.28 6.05
CA GLU A 155 18.57 -9.33 7.50
C GLU A 155 17.39 -9.93 8.29
N THR A 156 16.91 -11.10 7.84
CA THR A 156 15.74 -11.77 8.44
C THR A 156 15.86 -11.94 9.95
N GLY A 157 17.04 -12.34 10.46
CA GLY A 157 17.25 -12.55 11.89
C GLY A 157 17.08 -11.28 12.74
N ARG A 158 17.51 -10.11 12.23
CA ARG A 158 17.27 -8.82 12.89
C ARG A 158 15.80 -8.43 12.78
N GLY A 159 15.18 -8.68 11.63
CA GLY A 159 13.76 -8.49 11.41
C GLY A 159 12.90 -9.24 12.44
N GLU A 160 13.21 -10.51 12.71
CA GLU A 160 12.45 -11.34 13.66
C GLU A 160 12.39 -10.74 15.08
N THR A 161 13.36 -9.91 15.46
CA THR A 161 13.33 -9.23 16.76
C THR A 161 12.13 -8.27 16.87
N TYR A 162 11.69 -7.66 15.76
CA TYR A 162 10.51 -6.80 15.73
C TYR A 162 9.22 -7.62 15.80
N LEU A 163 9.15 -8.77 15.11
CA LEU A 163 8.03 -9.72 15.28
C LEU A 163 7.87 -10.15 16.74
N ARG A 164 8.97 -10.45 17.43
CA ARG A 164 8.95 -10.81 18.85
C ARG A 164 8.49 -9.65 19.74
N LYS A 165 8.82 -8.40 19.41
CA LYS A 165 8.23 -7.23 20.09
C LYS A 165 6.71 -7.17 19.86
N GLY A 166 6.25 -7.43 18.64
CA GLY A 166 4.82 -7.52 18.31
C GLY A 166 4.07 -8.58 19.12
N LEU A 167 4.64 -9.78 19.28
CA LEU A 167 4.04 -10.82 20.14
C LEU A 167 3.90 -10.41 21.62
N ASN A 168 4.78 -9.52 22.11
CA ASN A 168 4.76 -9.01 23.48
C ASN A 168 3.79 -7.84 23.70
N ILE A 169 3.10 -7.36 22.66
CA ILE A 169 2.05 -6.35 22.80
C ILE A 169 0.91 -6.95 23.65
N ALA A 170 0.52 -6.24 24.70
CA ALA A 170 -0.54 -6.67 25.60
C ALA A 170 -1.90 -6.56 24.91
N GLY A 171 -2.71 -7.61 24.99
CA GLY A 171 -4.01 -7.70 24.32
C GLY A 171 -4.35 -9.14 23.96
N ASN A 172 -5.64 -9.46 23.97
CA ASN A 172 -6.17 -10.77 23.57
C ASN A 172 -7.58 -10.64 23.00
N SER A 173 -7.91 -9.47 22.42
CA SER A 173 -9.11 -9.33 21.60
C SER A 173 -8.99 -10.20 20.35
N ALA A 174 -10.09 -10.38 19.63
CA ALA A 174 -10.07 -11.11 18.36
C ALA A 174 -9.07 -10.52 17.37
N ASP A 175 -8.96 -9.19 17.31
CA ASP A 175 -7.98 -8.51 16.45
C ASP A 175 -6.54 -8.65 16.98
N ASP A 176 -6.31 -8.63 18.30
CA ASP A 176 -4.98 -8.93 18.86
C ASP A 176 -4.53 -10.35 18.53
N LEU A 177 -5.45 -11.32 18.64
CA LEU A 177 -5.21 -12.72 18.30
C LEU A 177 -4.96 -12.89 16.80
N CYS A 178 -5.67 -12.13 15.96
CA CYS A 178 -5.45 -12.08 14.52
C CYS A 178 -4.01 -11.66 14.20
N GLU A 179 -3.57 -10.52 14.75
CA GLU A 179 -2.21 -10.00 14.51
C GLU A 179 -1.13 -10.93 15.07
N LYS A 180 -1.31 -11.44 16.30
CA LYS A 180 -0.37 -12.40 16.90
C LYS A 180 -0.31 -13.72 16.14
N GLY A 181 -1.44 -14.17 15.60
CA GLY A 181 -1.53 -15.34 14.74
C GLY A 181 -0.72 -15.17 13.47
N TYR A 182 -0.85 -14.01 12.80
CA TYR A 182 -0.08 -13.69 11.61
C TYR A 182 1.42 -13.56 11.91
N ILE A 183 1.79 -12.88 13.00
CA ILE A 183 3.19 -12.78 13.45
C ILE A 183 3.77 -14.18 13.74
N SER A 184 3.02 -15.06 14.40
CA SER A 184 3.45 -16.44 14.66
C SER A 184 3.69 -17.21 13.36
N TYR A 185 2.85 -16.99 12.34
CA TYR A 185 3.05 -17.55 11.00
C TYR A 185 4.34 -17.04 10.34
N LEU A 186 4.61 -15.73 10.40
CA LEU A 186 5.83 -15.13 9.87
C LEU A 186 7.11 -15.66 10.56
N LEU A 187 7.02 -16.00 11.85
CA LEU A 187 8.08 -16.67 12.62
C LEU A 187 8.17 -18.18 12.35
N GLY A 188 7.32 -18.74 11.49
CA GLY A 188 7.28 -20.18 11.18
C GLY A 188 6.54 -21.05 12.19
N ASP A 189 5.99 -20.49 13.28
CA ASP A 189 5.15 -21.21 14.24
C ASP A 189 3.71 -21.33 13.74
N LYS A 190 3.55 -22.16 12.70
CA LYS A 190 2.24 -22.43 12.08
C LYS A 190 1.23 -23.05 13.04
N LYS A 191 1.69 -23.77 14.08
CA LYS A 191 0.80 -24.40 15.06
C LYS A 191 0.12 -23.33 15.91
N THR A 192 0.90 -22.42 16.47
CA THR A 192 0.39 -21.29 17.26
C THR A 192 -0.44 -20.35 16.39
N ALA A 193 0.02 -20.06 15.17
CA ALA A 193 -0.72 -19.27 14.20
C ALA A 193 -2.15 -19.80 13.96
N ARG A 194 -2.30 -21.08 13.62
CA ARG A 194 -3.62 -21.69 13.39
C ARG A 194 -4.53 -21.61 14.61
N LYS A 195 -3.99 -21.83 15.81
CA LYS A 195 -4.75 -21.73 17.05
C LYS A 195 -5.26 -20.31 17.28
N GLN A 196 -4.37 -19.32 17.24
CA GLN A 196 -4.72 -17.92 17.49
C GLN A 196 -5.68 -17.37 16.43
N LEU A 197 -5.46 -17.72 15.16
CA LEU A 197 -6.35 -17.30 14.08
C LEU A 197 -7.74 -17.96 14.18
N ALA A 198 -7.84 -19.21 14.64
CA ALA A 198 -9.13 -19.84 14.91
C ALA A 198 -9.89 -19.13 16.04
N GLU A 199 -9.22 -18.86 17.16
CA GLU A 199 -9.81 -18.08 18.26
C GLU A 199 -10.21 -16.66 17.81
N ALA A 200 -9.42 -16.03 16.94
CA ALA A 200 -9.73 -14.72 16.36
C ALA A 200 -10.97 -14.75 15.45
N VAL A 201 -11.14 -15.79 14.63
CA VAL A 201 -12.34 -15.98 13.80
C VAL A 201 -13.57 -16.25 14.65
N GLU A 202 -13.46 -17.09 15.70
CA GLU A 202 -14.54 -17.29 16.68
C GLU A 202 -14.93 -15.99 17.38
N GLY A 203 -13.98 -15.07 17.57
CA GLY A 203 -14.19 -13.72 18.07
C GLY A 203 -14.62 -12.68 17.03
N ASP A 204 -15.09 -13.10 15.85
CA ASP A 204 -15.56 -12.25 14.74
C ASP A 204 -14.49 -11.37 14.05
N SER A 205 -13.20 -11.68 14.18
CA SER A 205 -12.16 -10.97 13.41
C SER A 205 -12.19 -11.40 11.94
N VAL A 206 -12.74 -10.54 11.09
CA VAL A 206 -12.82 -10.79 9.64
C VAL A 206 -11.43 -10.94 9.03
N GLN A 207 -10.45 -10.15 9.48
CA GLN A 207 -9.09 -10.22 8.95
C GLN A 207 -8.43 -11.58 9.24
N ALA A 208 -8.79 -12.24 10.35
CA ALA A 208 -8.25 -13.55 10.69
C ALA A 208 -8.62 -14.62 9.64
N MET A 209 -9.77 -14.50 8.98
CA MET A 209 -10.18 -15.40 7.89
C MET A 209 -9.19 -15.34 6.72
N LEU A 210 -8.72 -14.14 6.35
CA LEU A 210 -7.71 -13.98 5.30
C LEU A 210 -6.40 -14.67 5.71
N TYR A 211 -5.91 -14.42 6.92
CA TYR A 211 -4.67 -15.03 7.39
C TYR A 211 -4.79 -16.54 7.58
N GLN A 212 -5.94 -17.07 7.99
CA GLN A 212 -6.18 -18.52 7.98
C GLN A 212 -6.03 -19.11 6.59
N GLY A 213 -6.61 -18.45 5.57
CA GLY A 213 -6.50 -18.89 4.18
C GLY A 213 -5.04 -18.98 3.73
N VAL A 214 -4.24 -17.96 4.04
CA VAL A 214 -2.79 -17.93 3.77
C VAL A 214 -2.06 -19.07 4.49
N VAL A 215 -2.34 -19.30 5.78
CA VAL A 215 -1.69 -20.36 6.57
C VAL A 215 -2.05 -21.76 6.04
N TYR A 216 -3.32 -22.00 5.69
CA TYR A 216 -3.74 -23.27 5.09
C TYR A 216 -3.10 -23.50 3.72
N ALA A 217 -2.99 -22.47 2.89
CA ALA A 217 -2.32 -22.57 1.60
C ALA A 217 -0.84 -22.91 1.76
N ALA A 218 -0.16 -22.28 2.73
CA ALA A 218 1.23 -22.57 3.06
C ALA A 218 1.45 -24.00 3.63
N ASP A 219 0.38 -24.64 4.13
CA ASP A 219 0.36 -26.05 4.53
C ASP A 219 -0.02 -27.01 3.38
N GLY A 220 -0.37 -26.47 2.21
CA GLY A 220 -0.83 -27.22 1.04
C GLY A 220 -2.31 -27.65 1.12
N ASP A 221 -3.04 -27.26 2.17
CA ASP A 221 -4.48 -27.52 2.32
C ASP A 221 -5.29 -26.49 1.52
N ARG A 222 -5.26 -26.66 0.19
CA ARG A 222 -5.90 -25.73 -0.77
C ARG A 222 -7.40 -25.61 -0.57
N THR A 223 -8.06 -26.66 -0.08
CA THR A 223 -9.51 -26.65 0.18
C THR A 223 -9.82 -25.71 1.33
N LYS A 224 -9.21 -25.89 2.50
CA LYS A 224 -9.43 -24.99 3.63
C LYS A 224 -8.97 -23.57 3.36
N ALA A 225 -7.88 -23.42 2.60
CA ALA A 225 -7.42 -22.11 2.17
C ALA A 225 -8.51 -21.34 1.41
N LYS A 226 -9.10 -22.00 0.40
CA LYS A 226 -10.21 -21.44 -0.37
C LYS A 226 -11.44 -21.18 0.49
N ASP A 227 -11.81 -22.10 1.38
CA ASP A 227 -12.98 -21.92 2.25
C ASP A 227 -12.83 -20.68 3.15
N SER A 228 -11.65 -20.49 3.76
CA SER A 228 -11.36 -19.29 4.56
C SER A 228 -11.37 -18.00 3.71
N PHE A 229 -10.85 -18.05 2.48
CA PHE A 229 -10.91 -16.92 1.55
C PHE A 229 -12.32 -16.58 1.09
N ASP A 230 -13.16 -17.58 0.82
CA ASP A 230 -14.57 -17.37 0.47
C ASP A 230 -15.35 -16.77 1.66
N GLU A 231 -15.05 -17.20 2.88
CA GLU A 231 -15.64 -16.60 4.08
C GLU A 231 -15.26 -15.11 4.19
N TYR A 232 -13.97 -14.78 4.03
CA TYR A 232 -13.50 -13.39 3.97
C TYR A 232 -14.20 -12.57 2.88
N ALA A 233 -14.31 -13.13 1.67
CA ALA A 233 -14.99 -12.50 0.54
C ALA A 233 -16.46 -12.20 0.85
N SER A 234 -17.17 -13.16 1.46
CA SER A 234 -18.59 -13.02 1.79
C SER A 234 -18.86 -11.86 2.77
N ARG A 235 -17.95 -11.67 3.74
CA ARG A 235 -17.97 -10.55 4.72
C ARG A 235 -17.61 -9.21 4.08
N ASN A 236 -16.88 -9.23 2.97
CA ASN A 236 -16.40 -8.05 2.24
C ASN A 236 -17.04 -7.86 0.85
N ARG A 237 -18.18 -8.51 0.57
CA ARG A 237 -18.80 -8.55 -0.77
C ARG A 237 -19.13 -7.19 -1.42
N LYS A 238 -19.10 -6.09 -0.66
CA LYS A 238 -19.35 -4.72 -1.13
C LYS A 238 -18.10 -3.83 -1.09
N ASN A 239 -16.94 -4.40 -0.79
CA ASN A 239 -15.68 -3.69 -0.69
C ASN A 239 -14.71 -4.26 -1.72
N GLY A 240 -14.68 -3.63 -2.91
CA GLY A 240 -13.85 -4.06 -4.02
C GLY A 240 -12.37 -4.07 -3.69
N ASP A 241 -11.87 -3.10 -2.92
CA ASP A 241 -10.46 -3.04 -2.51
C ASP A 241 -10.07 -4.26 -1.66
N ASN A 242 -10.95 -4.71 -0.76
CA ASN A 242 -10.70 -5.91 0.05
C ASN A 242 -10.77 -7.18 -0.80
N LEU A 243 -11.67 -7.25 -1.79
CA LEU A 243 -11.75 -8.37 -2.73
C LEU A 243 -10.53 -8.43 -3.66
N GLN A 244 -9.99 -7.29 -4.07
CA GLN A 244 -8.75 -7.21 -4.83
C GLN A 244 -7.56 -7.72 -4.00
N LYS A 245 -7.43 -7.24 -2.75
CA LYS A 245 -6.38 -7.74 -1.83
C LYS A 245 -6.49 -9.24 -1.58
N LEU A 246 -7.72 -9.76 -1.46
CA LEU A 246 -7.97 -11.19 -1.36
C LEU A 246 -7.51 -11.93 -2.62
N GLY A 247 -7.79 -11.40 -3.81
CA GLY A 247 -7.29 -11.94 -5.08
C GLY A 247 -5.77 -12.07 -5.08
N ALA A 248 -5.06 -11.03 -4.64
CA ALA A 248 -3.59 -11.04 -4.53
C ALA A 248 -3.09 -12.09 -3.54
N ALA A 249 -3.73 -12.20 -2.37
CA ALA A 249 -3.40 -13.22 -1.38
C ALA A 249 -3.61 -14.64 -1.93
N ALA A 250 -4.71 -14.89 -2.65
CA ALA A 250 -5.01 -16.16 -3.28
C ALA A 250 -4.01 -16.49 -4.40
N LEU A 251 -3.62 -15.50 -5.22
CA LEU A 251 -2.66 -15.66 -6.30
C LEU A 251 -1.26 -16.02 -5.77
N ASN A 252 -0.79 -15.29 -4.74
CA ASN A 252 0.47 -15.58 -4.04
C ASN A 252 0.45 -16.94 -3.33
N SER A 253 -0.74 -17.41 -2.96
CA SER A 253 -0.98 -18.74 -2.38
C SER A 253 -1.06 -19.86 -3.44
N GLY A 254 -0.89 -19.54 -4.72
CA GLY A 254 -0.98 -20.49 -5.83
C GLY A 254 -2.40 -20.97 -6.15
N LEU A 255 -3.42 -20.23 -5.70
CA LEU A 255 -4.84 -20.50 -5.96
C LEU A 255 -5.36 -19.61 -7.10
N THR A 256 -4.74 -19.72 -8.28
CA THR A 256 -4.98 -18.84 -9.44
C THR A 256 -6.46 -18.74 -9.84
N GLU A 257 -7.21 -19.85 -9.83
CA GLU A 257 -8.64 -19.82 -10.17
C GLU A 257 -9.48 -19.05 -9.15
N ALA A 258 -9.17 -19.19 -7.86
CA ALA A 258 -9.85 -18.44 -6.81
C ALA A 258 -9.51 -16.96 -6.90
N ALA A 259 -8.24 -16.64 -7.15
CA ALA A 259 -7.78 -15.26 -7.35
C ALA A 259 -8.54 -14.57 -8.50
N ILE A 260 -8.66 -15.22 -9.67
CA ILE A 260 -9.45 -14.72 -10.80
C ILE A 260 -10.89 -14.42 -10.38
N SER A 261 -11.52 -15.31 -9.61
CA SER A 261 -12.88 -15.10 -9.13
C SER A 261 -13.00 -13.88 -8.19
N TYR A 262 -12.04 -13.70 -7.28
CA TYR A 262 -12.06 -12.56 -6.35
C TYR A 262 -11.77 -11.23 -7.04
N TYR A 263 -10.82 -11.22 -7.99
CA TYR A 263 -10.56 -10.03 -8.81
C TYR A 263 -11.77 -9.66 -9.68
N GLN A 264 -12.46 -10.64 -10.27
CA GLN A 264 -13.70 -10.35 -11.01
C GLN A 264 -14.77 -9.72 -10.09
N GLN A 265 -14.96 -10.27 -8.89
CA GLN A 265 -15.88 -9.68 -7.91
C GLN A 265 -15.46 -8.25 -7.52
N ALA A 266 -14.15 -7.98 -7.40
CA ALA A 266 -13.65 -6.64 -7.13
C ALA A 266 -14.01 -5.67 -8.26
N VAL A 267 -13.78 -6.05 -9.52
CA VAL A 267 -14.15 -5.26 -10.71
C VAL A 267 -15.66 -5.00 -10.76
N ASP A 268 -16.48 -6.02 -10.48
CA ASP A 268 -17.94 -5.90 -10.49
C ASP A 268 -18.44 -4.90 -9.43
N VAL A 269 -17.80 -4.87 -8.25
CA VAL A 269 -18.13 -3.94 -7.16
C VAL A 269 -17.65 -2.52 -7.43
N LEU A 270 -16.46 -2.36 -8.03
CA LEU A 270 -15.83 -1.05 -8.28
C LEU A 270 -16.38 -0.38 -9.55
N GLY A 271 -16.97 -1.17 -10.45
CA GLY A 271 -17.50 -0.73 -11.73
C GLY A 271 -16.47 -0.87 -12.85
N ASP A 272 -16.81 -1.63 -13.89
CA ASP A 272 -15.91 -2.11 -14.94
C ASP A 272 -15.20 -1.01 -15.77
N SER A 273 -15.72 0.22 -15.80
CA SER A 273 -15.10 1.38 -16.48
C SER A 273 -14.79 2.53 -15.51
N SER A 274 -14.77 2.25 -14.21
CA SER A 274 -14.42 3.22 -13.17
C SER A 274 -12.91 3.26 -12.99
N ASP A 275 -12.34 4.45 -12.78
CA ASP A 275 -10.94 4.61 -12.38
C ASP A 275 -10.60 3.81 -11.11
N SER A 276 -11.58 3.62 -10.22
CA SER A 276 -11.41 2.80 -9.01
C SER A 276 -11.14 1.32 -9.32
N SER A 277 -11.51 0.84 -10.50
CA SER A 277 -11.34 -0.57 -10.91
C SER A 277 -10.02 -0.85 -11.63
N LYS A 278 -9.22 0.18 -11.98
CA LYS A 278 -8.03 0.01 -12.86
C LYS A 278 -7.10 -1.08 -12.37
N GLU A 279 -6.72 -1.02 -11.10
CA GLU A 279 -5.79 -2.00 -10.52
C GLU A 279 -6.41 -3.41 -10.45
N ALA A 280 -7.67 -3.53 -10.04
CA ALA A 280 -8.36 -4.83 -10.03
C ALA A 280 -8.49 -5.44 -11.43
N ARG A 281 -8.66 -4.62 -12.48
CA ARG A 281 -8.68 -5.06 -13.89
C ARG A 281 -7.30 -5.51 -14.35
N LYS A 282 -6.23 -4.76 -14.02
CA LYS A 282 -4.84 -5.15 -14.32
C LYS A 282 -4.50 -6.48 -13.64
N ASP A 283 -4.82 -6.61 -12.36
CA ASP A 283 -4.62 -7.84 -11.59
C ASP A 283 -5.39 -9.04 -12.17
N LEU A 284 -6.64 -8.83 -12.59
CA LEU A 284 -7.44 -9.86 -13.24
C LEU A 284 -6.82 -10.32 -14.56
N ILE A 285 -6.34 -9.39 -15.38
CA ILE A 285 -5.65 -9.70 -16.65
C ILE A 285 -4.39 -10.51 -16.36
N ALA A 286 -3.52 -10.03 -15.46
CA ALA A 286 -2.29 -10.72 -15.08
C ALA A 286 -2.56 -12.13 -14.52
N ALA A 287 -3.65 -12.32 -13.77
CA ALA A 287 -4.03 -13.63 -13.26
C ALA A 287 -4.44 -14.60 -14.39
N TYR A 288 -5.11 -14.13 -15.44
CA TYR A 288 -5.41 -14.94 -16.63
C TYR A 288 -4.15 -15.27 -17.45
N GLU A 289 -3.20 -14.36 -17.54
CA GLU A 289 -1.90 -14.62 -18.16
C GLU A 289 -1.11 -15.69 -17.41
N GLN A 290 -1.05 -15.59 -16.07
CA GLN A 290 -0.40 -16.59 -15.22
C GLN A 290 -1.05 -17.98 -15.36
N LYS A 291 -2.38 -18.01 -15.57
CA LYS A 291 -3.12 -19.24 -15.87
C LYS A 291 -2.82 -19.80 -17.28
N GLY A 292 -2.33 -18.96 -18.19
CA GLY A 292 -2.11 -19.29 -19.60
C GLY A 292 -3.34 -19.10 -20.50
N ASP A 293 -4.40 -18.47 -20.00
CA ASP A 293 -5.62 -18.16 -20.75
C ASP A 293 -5.45 -16.81 -21.48
N PHE A 294 -4.54 -16.81 -22.47
CA PHE A 294 -4.15 -15.61 -23.21
C PHE A 294 -5.31 -15.01 -24.02
N GLU A 295 -6.29 -15.81 -24.43
CA GLU A 295 -7.50 -15.33 -25.12
C GLU A 295 -8.34 -14.43 -24.21
N LYS A 296 -8.58 -14.86 -22.96
CA LYS A 296 -9.31 -14.01 -22.00
C LYS A 296 -8.49 -12.80 -21.57
N ALA A 297 -7.20 -12.98 -21.29
CA ALA A 297 -6.30 -11.87 -20.97
C ALA A 297 -6.33 -10.81 -22.09
N TYR A 298 -6.19 -11.22 -23.35
CA TYR A 298 -6.25 -10.32 -24.51
C TYR A 298 -7.60 -9.59 -24.61
N LYS A 299 -8.72 -10.29 -24.42
CA LYS A 299 -10.06 -9.67 -24.48
C LYS A 299 -10.23 -8.61 -23.38
N LEU A 300 -9.81 -8.91 -22.16
CA LEU A 300 -9.89 -7.99 -21.03
C LEU A 300 -8.96 -6.79 -21.21
N MET A 301 -7.72 -7.03 -21.64
CA MET A 301 -6.75 -5.99 -21.93
C MET A 301 -7.21 -5.09 -23.09
N SER A 302 -7.81 -5.66 -24.13
CA SER A 302 -8.40 -4.88 -25.25
C SER A 302 -9.43 -3.88 -24.74
N LYS A 303 -10.28 -4.31 -23.80
CA LYS A 303 -11.27 -3.42 -23.17
C LYS A 303 -10.59 -2.36 -22.30
N TYR A 304 -9.63 -2.75 -21.47
CA TYR A 304 -8.89 -1.83 -20.60
C TYR A 304 -8.16 -0.74 -21.41
N ALA A 305 -7.41 -1.15 -22.44
CA ALA A 305 -6.68 -0.26 -23.32
C ALA A 305 -7.60 0.68 -24.13
N SER A 306 -8.85 0.28 -24.40
CA SER A 306 -9.85 1.15 -25.02
C SER A 306 -10.41 2.20 -24.05
N ASP A 307 -10.54 1.85 -22.77
CA ASP A 307 -11.01 2.78 -21.73
C ASP A 307 -9.90 3.77 -21.33
N TYR A 308 -8.63 3.36 -21.45
CA TYR A 308 -7.43 4.12 -21.05
C TYR A 308 -6.40 4.21 -22.19
N PRO A 309 -6.68 4.95 -23.28
CA PRO A 309 -5.78 5.05 -24.43
C PRO A 309 -4.43 5.71 -24.12
N GLU A 310 -4.34 6.46 -23.02
CA GLU A 310 -3.13 7.10 -22.52
C GLU A 310 -2.17 6.16 -21.77
N ASP A 311 -2.67 5.02 -21.27
CA ASP A 311 -1.88 4.03 -20.54
C ASP A 311 -1.00 3.23 -21.52
N LYS A 312 0.21 3.75 -21.78
CA LYS A 312 1.17 3.17 -22.74
C LYS A 312 1.56 1.75 -22.38
N ASP A 313 1.65 1.42 -21.09
CA ASP A 313 2.01 0.08 -20.64
C ASP A 313 0.89 -0.91 -21.02
N ALA A 314 -0.37 -0.52 -20.85
CA ALA A 314 -1.51 -1.32 -21.31
C ALA A 314 -1.55 -1.49 -22.84
N GLN A 315 -1.19 -0.46 -23.62
CA GLN A 315 -1.10 -0.59 -25.09
C GLN A 315 0.01 -1.55 -25.53
N ASN A 316 1.15 -1.51 -24.85
CA ASN A 316 2.26 -2.44 -25.10
C ASN A 316 1.87 -3.87 -24.73
N GLU A 317 1.22 -4.04 -23.58
CA GLU A 317 0.75 -5.34 -23.10
C GLU A 317 -0.30 -5.94 -24.04
N LEU A 318 -1.24 -5.13 -24.53
CA LEU A 318 -2.21 -5.56 -25.55
C LEU A 318 -1.52 -6.10 -26.81
N THR A 319 -0.45 -5.42 -27.25
CA THR A 319 0.34 -5.85 -28.42
C THR A 319 1.03 -7.18 -28.15
N PHE A 320 1.62 -7.35 -26.97
CA PHE A 320 2.21 -8.62 -26.55
C PHE A 320 1.18 -9.75 -26.54
N LEU A 321 0.05 -9.58 -25.86
CA LEU A 321 -1.00 -10.59 -25.76
C LEU A 321 -1.55 -11.00 -27.13
N LYS A 322 -1.63 -10.07 -28.09
CA LYS A 322 -2.01 -10.40 -29.47
C LYS A 322 -1.10 -11.46 -30.10
N THR A 323 0.20 -11.40 -29.82
CA THR A 323 1.18 -12.40 -30.33
C THR A 323 1.01 -13.78 -29.68
N ARG A 324 0.32 -13.87 -28.55
CA ARG A 324 0.09 -15.12 -27.81
C ARG A 324 -1.17 -15.87 -28.27
N ILE A 325 -2.04 -15.20 -29.03
CA ILE A 325 -3.32 -15.73 -29.54
C ILE A 325 -3.39 -15.79 -31.08
N SER A 326 -2.36 -15.29 -31.76
CA SER A 326 -2.27 -15.34 -33.21
C SER A 326 -1.40 -16.54 -33.58
N ASP A 327 -2.00 -17.55 -34.22
CA ASP A 327 -1.27 -18.69 -34.82
C ASP A 327 -0.30 -18.24 -35.92
#